data_AF-A0A1K1S7H4-F1
#
_entry.id   AF-A0A1K1S7H4-F1
#
_cell.length_a   1.000
_cell.length_b   1.000
_cell.length_c   1.000
_cell.angle_alpha   90.00
_cell.angle_beta   90.00
_cell.angle_gamma   90.00
#
_symmetry.space_group_name_H-M   'P 1'
#
loop_
_entity.id
_entity.type
_entity.pdbx_description
1 polymer ?
#
loop_
_entity_poly.entity_id
_entity_poly.type
_entity_poly.pdbx_seq_one_letter_code
_entity_poly.pdbx_strand_id
1 'polypeptide(L)' 'MQELPDAVQVDYDPIVEEQLKKMYSCIGQLEATDRLIITMILEAMDYDEIAKIIGISADTLRVRVHRIKKKLTNCVQL' A
#
# COMPACT_ATOMS: atom_id res chain seq x y z
N MET A 1 39.61 8.96 2.33
CA MET A 1 38.59 9.26 3.35
C MET A 1 37.35 9.68 2.56
N GLN A 2 36.47 8.72 2.29
CA GLN A 2 35.26 8.98 1.51
C GLN A 2 34.19 9.37 2.53
N GLU A 3 33.84 10.65 2.55
CA GLU A 3 32.83 11.16 3.48
C GLU A 3 31.51 10.51 3.13
N LEU A 4 30.96 9.73 4.07
CA LEU A 4 29.63 9.19 3.96
C LEU A 4 28.65 10.37 3.90
N PRO A 5 27.63 10.32 3.02
CA PRO A 5 26.66 11.39 2.93
C PRO A 5 25.93 11.53 4.26
N ASP A 6 25.69 12.78 4.67
CA ASP A 6 25.01 13.18 5.90
C ASP A 6 23.92 12.17 6.28
N ALA A 7 24.05 11.61 7.48
CA ALA A 7 23.02 10.77 8.06
C ALA A 7 21.71 11.56 7.99
N VAL A 8 20.80 11.14 7.09
CA VAL A 8 19.45 11.67 7.04
C VAL A 8 18.88 11.45 8.43
N GLN A 9 18.76 12.52 9.21
CA GLN A 9 18.08 12.48 10.49
C GLN A 9 16.61 12.24 10.19
N VAL A 10 16.24 10.97 10.07
CA VAL A 10 14.84 10.57 10.03
C VAL A 10 14.34 10.79 11.45
N ASP A 11 13.58 11.86 11.65
CA ASP A 11 12.94 12.17 12.92
C ASP A 11 12.10 10.96 13.34
N TYR A 12 12.59 10.21 14.33
CA TYR A 12 11.99 8.94 14.73
C TYR A 12 10.72 9.25 15.53
N ASP A 13 9.58 9.17 14.87
CA ASP A 13 8.29 9.22 15.52
C ASP A 13 7.79 7.79 15.81
N PRO A 14 7.83 7.33 17.08
CA PRO A 14 7.39 5.98 17.44
C PRO A 14 5.89 5.74 17.13
N ILE A 15 5.06 6.79 17.10
CA ILE A 15 3.64 6.67 16.74
C ILE A 15 3.50 6.37 15.25
N VAL A 16 4.29 7.05 14.41
CA VAL A 16 4.31 6.80 12.96
C VAL A 16 4.85 5.40 12.67
N GLU A 17 5.88 4.94 13.40
CA GLU A 17 6.42 3.60 13.24
C GLU A 17 5.39 2.50 13.59
N GLU A 18 4.62 2.69 14.67
CA GLU A 18 3.56 1.76 15.06
C GLU A 18 2.43 1.71 14.01
N GLN A 19 2.01 2.87 13.48
CA GLN A 19 1.00 2.94 12.43
C GLN A 19 1.49 2.26 11.13
N LEU A 20 2.76 2.43 10.78
CA LEU A 20 3.40 1.74 9.65
C LEU A 20 3.40 0.22 9.85
N LYS A 21 3.80 -0.26 11.04
CA LYS A 21 3.77 -1.70 11.37
C LYS A 21 2.36 -2.28 11.25
N LYS A 22 1.34 -1.57 11.75
CA LYS A 22 -0.07 -1.95 11.59
C LYS A 22 -0.48 -1.99 10.12
N MET A 23 -0.12 -0.96 9.34
CA MET A 23 -0.42 -0.92 7.90
C MET A 23 0.17 -2.12 7.16
N TYR A 24 1.45 -2.46 7.38
CA TYR A 24 2.08 -3.63 6.75
C TYR A 24 1.40 -4.95 7.16
N SER A 25 1.04 -5.10 8.44
CA SER A 25 0.28 -6.25 8.92
C SER A 25 -1.08 -6.37 8.21
N CYS A 26 -1.81 -5.26 8.10
CA CYS A 26 -3.10 -5.19 7.42
C CYS A 26 -3.01 -5.52 5.93
N ILE A 27 -1.97 -5.05 5.23
CA ILE A 27 -1.71 -5.42 3.83
C ILE A 27 -1.45 -6.93 3.70
N GLY A 28 -0.76 -7.53 4.67
CA GLY A 28 -0.53 -8.97 4.75
C GLY A 28 -1.81 -9.80 4.89
N GLN A 29 -2.86 -9.25 5.50
CA GLN A 29 -4.17 -9.89 5.68
C GLN A 29 -5.08 -9.77 4.45
N LEU A 30 -4.70 -9.01 3.43
CA LEU A 30 -5.46 -8.92 2.19
C LEU A 30 -5.38 -10.25 1.41
N GLU A 31 -6.48 -10.60 0.75
CA GLU A 31 -6.52 -11.66 -0.25
C GLU A 31 -5.44 -11.45 -1.31
N ALA A 32 -4.92 -12.53 -1.90
CA ALA A 32 -3.79 -12.47 -2.83
C ALA A 32 -3.99 -11.47 -3.97
N THR A 33 -5.18 -11.43 -4.57
CA THR A 33 -5.54 -10.46 -5.62
C THR A 33 -5.60 -9.02 -5.11
N ASP A 34 -6.18 -8.80 -3.92
CA ASP A 34 -6.32 -7.48 -3.33
C ASP A 34 -4.93 -6.91 -2.97
N ARG A 35 -4.03 -7.77 -2.45
CA ARG A 35 -2.63 -7.43 -2.20
C ARG A 35 -1.85 -7.12 -3.47
N LEU A 36 -2.07 -7.88 -4.55
CA LEU A 36 -1.44 -7.61 -5.84
C LEU A 36 -1.86 -6.25 -6.38
N ILE A 37 -3.16 -5.95 -6.35
CA ILE A 37 -3.72 -4.66 -6.79
C ILE A 37 -3.11 -3.50 -5.99
N ILE A 38 -3.06 -3.58 -4.66
CA ILE A 38 -2.51 -2.47 -3.87
C ILE A 38 -1.01 -2.30 -4.10
N THR A 39 -0.26 -3.40 -4.30
CA THR A 39 1.19 -3.34 -4.58
C THR A 39 1.45 -2.58 -5.87
N MET A 40 0.74 -2.92 -6.95
CA MET A 40 0.87 -2.21 -8.24
C MET A 40 0.51 -0.71 -8.12
N ILE A 41 -0.50 -0.37 -7.31
CA ILE A 41 -0.86 1.03 -7.04
C ILE A 41 0.26 1.77 -6.29
N LEU A 42 0.90 1.10 -5.33
CA LEU A 42 2.04 1.67 -4.60
C LEU A 42 3.27 1.87 -5.50
N GLU A 43 3.41 1.05 -6.55
CA GLU A 43 4.38 1.22 -7.63
C GLU A 43 3.97 2.31 -8.65
N ALA A 44 2.90 3.06 -8.37
CA ALA A 44 2.36 4.13 -9.21
C ALA A 44 1.94 3.68 -10.63
N MET A 45 1.55 2.40 -10.79
CA MET A 45 1.00 1.90 -12.05
C MET A 45 -0.39 2.47 -12.35
N ASP A 46 -0.69 2.64 -13.63
CA ASP A 46 -1.98 3.13 -14.08
C ASP A 46 -3.11 2.13 -13.85
N TYR A 47 -4.29 2.64 -13.48
CA TYR A 47 -5.47 1.80 -13.20
C TYR A 47 -5.89 0.96 -14.42
N ASP A 48 -5.74 1.49 -15.63
CA ASP A 48 -6.10 0.77 -16.84
C ASP A 48 -5.11 -0.39 -17.14
N GLU A 49 -3.83 -0.22 -16.80
CA GLU A 49 -2.83 -1.30 -16.90
C GLU A 49 -3.07 -2.38 -15.86
N ILE A 50 -3.34 -1.97 -14.61
CA ILE A 50 -3.73 -2.88 -13.54
C ILE A 50 -4.97 -3.69 -13.93
N ALA A 51 -5.99 -3.03 -14.50
CA ALA A 51 -7.22 -3.69 -14.93
C ALA A 51 -6.94 -4.76 -16.00
N LYS A 52 -6.05 -4.46 -16.97
CA LYS A 52 -5.61 -5.40 -18.00
C LYS A 52 -4.84 -6.59 -17.42
N ILE A 53 -3.90 -6.35 -16.50
CA ILE A 53 -3.09 -7.40 -15.86
C ILE A 53 -3.98 -8.34 -15.03
N ILE A 54 -4.93 -7.79 -14.28
CA ILE A 54 -5.84 -8.56 -13.43
C ILE A 54 -6.95 -9.24 -14.27
N GLY A 55 -7.22 -8.76 -15.49
CA GLY A 55 -8.27 -9.30 -16.37
C GLY A 55 -9.69 -8.87 -15.94
N ILE A 56 -9.83 -7.67 -15.38
CA ILE A 56 -11.13 -7.10 -14.97
C ILE A 56 -11.37 -5.73 -15.64
N SER A 57 -12.60 -5.24 -15.62
CA SER A 57 -12.88 -3.88 -16.11
C SER A 57 -12.32 -2.81 -15.16
N ALA A 58 -11.99 -1.64 -15.70
CA ALA A 58 -11.50 -0.50 -14.93
C ALA A 58 -12.51 -0.05 -13.85
N ASP A 59 -13.81 -0.10 -14.14
CA ASP A 59 -14.86 0.21 -13.15
C ASP A 59 -14.87 -0.79 -11.98
N THR A 60 -14.78 -2.09 -12.29
CA THR A 60 -14.67 -3.14 -11.27
C THR A 60 -13.42 -2.94 -10.42
N LEU A 61 -12.30 -2.58 -11.05
CA LEU A 61 -11.06 -2.27 -10.34
C LEU A 61 -11.24 -1.07 -9.39
N ARG A 62 -11.84 0.04 -9.82
CA ARG A 62 -12.08 1.21 -8.96
C ARG A 62 -12.89 0.85 -7.72
N VAL A 63 -13.98 0.10 -7.88
CA VAL A 63 -14.80 -0.37 -6.75
C VAL A 63 -13.97 -1.27 -5.83
N ARG A 64 -13.18 -2.17 -6.40
CA ARG A 64 -12.34 -3.08 -5.62
C ARG A 64 -11.27 -2.33 -4.83
N VAL A 65 -10.58 -1.37 -5.45
CA VAL A 65 -9.60 -0.49 -4.80
C VAL A 65 -10.24 0.30 -3.66
N HIS A 66 -11.44 0.85 -3.87
CA HIS A 66 -12.17 1.52 -2.80
C HIS A 66 -12.43 0.60 -1.61
N ARG A 67 -12.84 -0.65 -1.85
CA ARG A 67 -13.04 -1.66 -0.79
C ARG A 67 -11.74 -2.03 -0.09
N ILE A 68 -10.63 -2.18 -0.83
CA ILE A 68 -9.31 -2.48 -0.27
C ILE A 68 -8.86 -1.34 0.66
N LYS A 69 -8.94 -0.09 0.20
CA LYS A 69 -8.63 1.09 1.01
C LYS A 69 -9.47 1.12 2.28
N LYS A 70 -10.78 0.86 2.19
CA LYS A 70 -11.66 0.78 3.36
C LYS A 70 -11.25 -0.33 4.33
N LYS A 71 -10.89 -1.52 3.85
CA LYS A 71 -10.37 -2.61 4.69
C LYS A 71 -9.10 -2.18 5.43
N LEU A 72 -8.16 -1.55 4.73
CA LEU A 72 -6.90 -1.07 5.32
C LEU A 72 -7.14 0.01 6.37
N THR A 73 -7.97 1.01 6.07
CA THR A 73 -8.34 2.06 7.04
C THR A 73 -8.97 1.47 8.29
N ASN A 74 -9.94 0.57 8.13
CA ASN A 74 -10.58 -0.09 9.27
C ASN A 74 -9.58 -0.93 10.09
N CYS A 75 -8.65 -1.62 9.43
CA CYS A 75 -7.67 -2.48 10.08
C CYS A 75 -6.62 -1.67 10.87
N VAL A 76 -6.21 -0.50 10.38
CA VAL A 76 -5.23 0.36 11.08
C VAL A 76 -5.87 1.17 12.21
N GLN A 77 -7.18 1.45 12.11
CA GLN A 77 -7.95 2.15 13.15
C GLN A 77 -8.42 1.23 14.30
N LEU A 78 -8.34 -0.09 14.12
CA LEU A 78 -8.59 -1.11 15.15
C LEU A 78 -7.32 -1.35 15.99
#